data_AF-W4PCZ5-F1
#
_entry.id   AF-W4PCZ5-F1
#
_cell.length_a   1.000
_cell.length_b   1.000
_cell.length_c   1.000
_cell.angle_alpha   90.00
_cell.angle_beta   90.00
_cell.angle_gamma   90.00
#
_symmetry.space_group_name_H-M   'P 1'
#
loop_
_entity.id
_entity.type
_entity.pdbx_description
1 polymer ?
#
loop_
_entity_poly.entity_id
_entity_poly.type
_entity_poly.pdbx_seq_one_letter_code
_entity_poly.pdbx_strand_id
1 'polypeptide(L)'
;MSRTQGGERYVKSFDGWHHLLTMLYAVIMRFDSLREIEASMQAEVRKLGHIGLETVPGRSTLSDANARRSERFFEMVYRDLYEQNKAFLSSDSRRHEPENRMKRLRIIDSTTITLFSNLLFKGVGRHPKSGKKKGGIKVHSVIHANEGVPCDVRFTSAATNDSFMLAPSEYHNGEIVALDRAYINYGKFEELTMPGVVYVTKMKKNLTYQLLSDRMYMTRQGVMEYREQTVVFNKGNTRHKARIVTYVDIKKGRQPKLVSLLTNDFDMPLETIVEIYRKRWLIESLFKQIKQNFPLKYFYGESANAIKIQVWVTLIANLLMTLLQRRLTRPWSFSGLATMVRIILMYYINMDTFFERPDEDLKLLLKQTAEEPPEEENLT
;
A
#
# COMPACT_ATOMS: atom_id res chain seq x y z
N MET A 1 13.87 10.68 16.28
CA MET A 1 12.66 9.84 16.18
C MET A 1 12.72 8.56 17.01
N SER A 2 13.74 7.71 16.90
CA SER A 2 13.83 6.45 17.69
C SER A 2 14.08 6.70 19.20
N ARG A 3 15.01 7.61 19.55
CA ARG A 3 15.32 8.00 20.96
C ARG A 3 14.09 8.51 21.71
N THR A 4 13.27 9.34 21.05
CA THR A 4 12.04 9.94 21.60
C THR A 4 10.93 8.93 21.87
N GLN A 5 10.99 7.74 21.27
CA GLN A 5 10.05 6.63 21.53
C GLN A 5 10.63 5.59 22.52
N GLY A 6 11.76 5.90 23.17
CA GLY A 6 12.46 4.97 24.06
C GLY A 6 13.14 3.80 23.33
N GLY A 7 13.19 3.82 22.00
CA GLY A 7 13.70 2.74 21.15
C GLY A 7 15.22 2.52 21.20
N GLU A 8 15.96 3.45 21.84
CA GLU A 8 17.42 3.34 22.05
C GLU A 8 17.81 2.97 23.49
N ARG A 9 16.84 2.66 24.35
CA ARG A 9 17.14 2.31 25.74
C ARG A 9 17.97 1.01 25.77
N TYR A 10 19.17 1.08 26.33
CA TYR A 10 20.18 0.00 26.39
C TYR A 10 20.79 -0.43 25.05
N VAL A 11 20.66 0.38 24.00
CA VAL A 11 21.27 0.09 22.69
C VAL A 11 22.71 0.59 22.67
N LYS A 12 23.65 -0.32 22.39
CA LYS A 12 25.10 -0.01 22.36
C LYS A 12 25.65 0.26 20.95
N SER A 13 25.17 -0.47 19.93
CA SER A 13 25.68 -0.37 18.55
C SER A 13 24.64 -0.52 17.44
N PHE A 14 23.42 -1.00 17.73
CA PHE A 14 22.37 -1.25 16.73
C PHE A 14 21.16 -0.32 16.92
N ASP A 15 21.36 0.95 16.57
CA ASP A 15 20.36 2.00 16.72
C ASP A 15 19.20 1.89 15.71
N GLY A 16 18.24 2.80 15.78
CA GLY A 16 17.08 2.82 14.89
C GLY A 16 17.43 3.00 13.42
N TRP A 17 18.52 3.70 13.10
CA TRP A 17 19.00 3.85 11.73
C TRP A 17 19.52 2.52 11.19
N HIS A 18 20.41 1.87 11.94
CA HIS A 18 20.92 0.54 11.59
C HIS A 18 19.78 -0.48 11.47
N HIS A 19 18.79 -0.42 12.38
CA HIS A 19 17.63 -1.30 12.33
C HIS A 19 16.77 -1.08 11.10
N LEU A 20 16.52 0.18 10.73
CA LEU A 20 15.78 0.52 9.51
C LEU A 20 16.49 0.00 8.26
N LEU A 21 17.79 0.26 8.13
CA LEU A 21 18.58 -0.17 6.98
C LEU A 21 18.65 -1.68 6.86
N THR A 22 18.92 -2.40 7.95
CA THR A 22 18.93 -3.88 7.94
C THR A 22 17.59 -4.44 7.52
N MET A 23 16.48 -3.90 8.02
CA MET A 23 15.15 -4.37 7.65
C MET A 23 14.79 -4.02 6.19
N LEU A 24 15.18 -2.83 5.71
CA LEU A 24 14.99 -2.44 4.31
C LEU A 24 15.78 -3.35 3.37
N TYR A 25 17.05 -3.61 3.69
CA TYR A 25 17.88 -4.58 2.97
C TYR A 25 17.19 -5.93 2.89
N ALA A 26 16.70 -6.45 4.02
CA ALA A 26 16.03 -7.75 4.07
C ALA A 26 14.77 -7.81 3.19
N VAL A 27 13.95 -6.76 3.23
CA VAL A 27 12.71 -6.67 2.45
C VAL A 27 12.98 -6.52 0.95
N ILE A 28 13.95 -5.68 0.56
CA ILE A 28 14.31 -5.47 -0.85
C ILE A 28 14.95 -6.73 -1.45
N MET A 29 15.84 -7.40 -0.69
CA MET A 29 16.49 -8.65 -1.10
C MET A 29 15.56 -9.86 -1.06
N ARG A 30 14.43 -9.74 -0.35
CA ARG A 30 13.39 -10.78 -0.17
C ARG A 30 13.88 -12.00 0.60
N PHE A 31 14.59 -11.76 1.71
CA PHE A 31 15.01 -12.86 2.58
C PHE A 31 13.84 -13.45 3.37
N ASP A 32 13.90 -14.76 3.60
CA ASP A 32 12.84 -15.51 4.30
C ASP A 32 13.17 -15.72 5.79
N SER A 33 14.40 -15.44 6.24
CA SER A 33 14.79 -15.64 7.64
C SER A 33 15.86 -14.68 8.15
N LEU A 34 15.93 -14.52 9.49
CA LEU A 34 17.00 -13.76 10.13
C LEU A 34 18.41 -14.30 9.82
N ARG A 35 18.54 -15.61 9.56
CA ARG A 35 19.82 -16.25 9.20
C ARG A 35 20.29 -15.84 7.81
N GLU A 36 19.36 -15.75 6.86
CA GLU A 36 19.67 -15.26 5.51
C GLU A 36 20.11 -13.80 5.53
N ILE A 37 19.45 -12.96 6.34
CA ILE A 37 19.84 -11.56 6.53
C ILE A 37 21.28 -11.47 7.03
N GLU A 38 21.59 -12.18 8.12
CA GLU A 38 22.93 -12.19 8.72
C GLU A 38 23.98 -12.71 7.73
N ALA A 39 23.75 -13.87 7.11
CA ALA A 39 24.68 -14.47 6.16
C ALA A 39 24.94 -13.59 4.93
N SER A 40 23.89 -12.98 4.36
CA SER A 40 24.03 -12.10 3.20
C SER A 40 24.76 -10.81 3.55
N MET A 41 24.47 -10.21 4.71
CA MET A 41 25.20 -9.03 5.17
C MET A 41 26.66 -9.33 5.50
N GLN A 42 26.98 -10.52 6.02
CA GLN A 42 28.36 -10.98 6.21
C GLN A 42 29.10 -11.10 4.88
N ALA A 43 28.46 -11.66 3.86
CA ALA A 43 29.04 -11.77 2.52
C ALA A 43 29.33 -10.39 1.89
N GLU A 44 28.48 -9.40 2.18
CA GLU A 44 28.59 -8.03 1.67
C GLU A 44 29.30 -7.06 2.63
N VAL A 45 29.98 -7.56 3.68
CA VAL A 45 30.54 -6.71 4.75
C VAL A 45 31.43 -5.57 4.25
N ARG A 46 32.22 -5.82 3.19
CA ARG A 46 33.10 -4.82 2.56
C ARG A 46 32.34 -3.73 1.82
N LYS A 47 31.07 -3.97 1.51
CA LYS A 47 30.19 -3.05 0.79
C LYS A 47 29.18 -2.40 1.74
N LEU A 48 29.07 -2.78 3.01
CA LEU A 48 28.07 -2.18 3.90
C LEU A 48 28.32 -0.69 4.21
N GLY A 49 29.56 -0.21 4.06
CA GLY A 49 29.92 1.17 4.34
C GLY A 49 29.15 2.22 3.53
N HIS A 50 28.84 1.96 2.25
CA HIS A 50 28.14 2.95 1.41
C HIS A 50 26.67 3.15 1.77
N ILE A 51 26.05 2.16 2.42
CA ILE A 51 24.71 2.30 2.99
C ILE A 51 24.74 2.78 4.44
N GLY A 52 25.91 3.13 4.98
CA GLY A 52 26.05 3.64 6.35
C GLY A 52 25.93 2.57 7.44
N LEU A 53 26.29 1.32 7.12
CA LEU A 53 26.35 0.22 8.08
C LEU A 53 27.82 -0.16 8.34
N GLU A 54 28.28 0.04 9.56
CA GLU A 54 29.67 -0.27 9.96
C GLU A 54 29.84 -1.71 10.46
N THR A 55 28.76 -2.33 10.92
CA THR A 55 28.78 -3.68 11.48
C THR A 55 27.59 -4.50 11.02
N VAL A 56 27.80 -5.82 10.90
CA VAL A 56 26.72 -6.77 10.64
C VAL A 56 26.00 -7.07 11.96
N PRO A 57 24.67 -6.87 12.05
CA PRO A 57 23.94 -7.25 13.24
C PRO A 57 23.84 -8.78 13.34
N GLY A 58 24.19 -9.31 14.52
CA GLY A 58 23.94 -10.72 14.82
C GLY A 58 22.44 -11.04 14.85
N ARG A 59 22.08 -12.30 14.57
CA ARG A 59 20.68 -12.74 14.56
C ARG A 59 19.91 -12.45 15.86
N SER A 60 20.55 -12.66 17.01
CA SER A 60 19.95 -12.37 18.32
C SER A 60 19.67 -10.87 18.49
N THR A 61 20.63 -10.03 18.11
CA THR A 61 20.50 -8.56 18.14
C THR A 61 19.32 -8.08 17.30
N LEU A 62 19.17 -8.60 16.07
CA LEU A 62 18.06 -8.22 15.19
C LEU A 62 16.71 -8.73 15.72
N SER A 63 16.67 -9.96 16.23
CA SER A 63 15.46 -10.53 16.85
C SER A 63 15.00 -9.71 18.06
N ASP A 64 15.93 -9.36 18.95
CA ASP A 64 15.64 -8.56 20.13
C ASP A 64 15.19 -7.14 19.77
N ALA A 65 15.81 -6.54 18.75
CA ALA A 65 15.42 -5.23 18.25
C ALA A 65 13.99 -5.25 17.69
N ASN A 66 13.64 -6.28 16.91
CA ASN A 66 12.29 -6.50 16.39
C ASN A 66 11.25 -6.69 17.52
N ALA A 67 11.66 -7.25 18.66
CA ALA A 67 10.77 -7.42 19.81
C ALA A 67 10.59 -6.12 20.62
N ARG A 68 11.67 -5.36 20.82
CA ARG A 68 11.72 -4.25 21.80
C ARG A 68 11.47 -2.87 21.20
N ARG A 69 12.00 -2.56 20.00
CA ARG A 69 11.90 -1.22 19.42
C ARG A 69 10.48 -0.98 18.91
N SER A 70 9.84 0.10 19.34
CA SER A 70 8.45 0.35 18.94
C SER A 70 8.30 0.48 17.42
N GLU A 71 7.33 -0.24 16.86
CA GLU A 71 6.88 -0.10 15.47
C GLU A 71 6.54 1.34 15.07
N ARG A 72 6.14 2.18 16.03
CA ARG A 72 5.84 3.61 15.81
C ARG A 72 7.03 4.39 15.27
N PHE A 73 8.27 3.97 15.56
CA PHE A 73 9.44 4.60 14.95
C PHE A 73 9.39 4.47 13.42
N PHE A 74 9.03 3.30 12.90
CA PHE A 74 8.94 3.03 11.47
C PHE A 74 7.71 3.69 10.85
N GLU A 75 6.59 3.75 11.58
CA GLU A 75 5.43 4.57 11.20
C GLU A 75 5.83 6.04 10.99
N MET A 76 6.56 6.63 11.95
CA MET A 76 7.00 8.03 11.86
C MET A 76 7.90 8.26 10.65
N VAL A 77 8.85 7.35 10.39
CA VAL A 77 9.72 7.43 9.20
C VAL A 77 8.88 7.38 7.92
N TYR A 78 7.91 6.47 7.84
CA TYR A 78 7.02 6.39 6.68
C TYR A 78 6.22 7.69 6.47
N ARG A 79 5.59 8.20 7.53
CA ARG A 79 4.76 9.41 7.47
C ARG A 79 5.59 10.64 7.10
N ASP A 80 6.79 10.77 7.67
CA ASP A 80 7.71 11.87 7.36
C ASP A 80 8.19 11.82 5.90
N LEU A 81 8.61 10.65 5.41
CA LEU A 81 8.97 10.46 4.00
C LEU A 81 7.80 10.75 3.06
N TYR A 82 6.60 10.33 3.43
CA TYR A 82 5.40 10.58 2.64
C TYR A 82 5.08 12.08 2.57
N GLU A 83 5.03 12.78 3.70
CA GLU A 83 4.69 14.21 3.74
C GLU A 83 5.73 15.06 2.99
N GLN A 84 7.03 14.79 3.17
CA GLN A 84 8.10 15.50 2.45
C GLN A 84 8.00 15.34 0.92
N ASN A 85 7.43 14.23 0.43
CA ASN A 85 7.34 13.92 -0.99
C ASN A 85 5.91 14.00 -1.54
N LYS A 86 4.93 14.43 -0.74
CA LYS A 86 3.51 14.43 -1.11
C LYS A 86 3.23 15.26 -2.36
N ALA A 87 3.87 16.42 -2.49
CA ALA A 87 3.72 17.28 -3.67
C ALA A 87 4.20 16.57 -4.95
N PHE A 88 5.34 15.87 -4.87
CA PHE A 88 5.90 15.10 -5.98
C PHE A 88 5.09 13.83 -6.31
N LEU A 89 4.48 13.21 -5.30
CA LEU A 89 3.54 12.09 -5.45
C LEU A 89 2.19 12.55 -6.02
N SER A 90 1.78 13.79 -5.76
CA SER A 90 0.51 14.34 -6.24
C SER A 90 0.62 15.00 -7.63
N SER A 91 1.82 15.37 -8.05
CA SER A 91 2.08 15.99 -9.36
C SER A 91 2.05 14.95 -10.46
N ASP A 92 0.85 14.57 -10.92
CA ASP A 92 0.70 13.81 -12.15
C ASP A 92 0.56 14.78 -13.33
N SER A 93 1.68 15.28 -13.84
CA SER A 93 1.72 16.05 -15.10
C SER A 93 1.39 15.18 -16.34
N ARG A 94 1.26 13.86 -16.17
CA ARG A 94 1.04 12.89 -17.26
C ARG A 94 -0.43 12.46 -17.40
N ARG A 95 -1.32 12.92 -16.51
CA ARG A 95 -2.76 12.73 -16.63
C ARG A 95 -3.43 14.09 -16.69
N HIS A 96 -3.82 14.50 -17.90
CA HIS A 96 -4.86 15.52 -18.10
C HIS A 96 -6.15 15.00 -17.45
N GLU A 97 -6.31 15.17 -16.15
CA GLU A 97 -7.57 14.92 -15.46
C GLU A 97 -8.24 16.26 -15.17
N PRO A 98 -9.34 16.58 -15.88
CA PRO A 98 -10.16 17.70 -15.51
C PRO A 98 -10.86 17.37 -14.19
N GLU A 99 -10.84 18.35 -13.28
CA GLU A 99 -11.63 18.48 -12.04
C GLU A 99 -10.85 18.35 -10.72
N ASN A 100 -10.93 19.44 -9.96
CA ASN A 100 -10.53 19.58 -8.56
C ASN A 100 -11.09 18.47 -7.63
N ARG A 101 -12.11 17.73 -8.06
CA ARG A 101 -12.80 16.68 -7.30
C ARG A 101 -11.99 15.40 -7.20
N MET A 102 -11.22 15.03 -8.22
CA MET A 102 -10.39 13.81 -8.17
C MET A 102 -9.27 13.91 -7.14
N LYS A 103 -8.80 15.13 -6.84
CA LYS A 103 -7.85 15.40 -5.74
C LYS A 103 -8.44 15.13 -4.35
N ARG A 104 -9.78 15.16 -4.22
CA ARG A 104 -10.51 14.89 -2.97
C ARG A 104 -10.97 13.44 -2.84
N LEU A 105 -10.68 12.59 -3.84
CA LEU A 105 -11.03 11.18 -3.82
C LEU A 105 -10.07 10.39 -2.93
N ARG A 106 -10.62 9.81 -1.85
CA ARG A 106 -9.95 8.84 -0.98
C ARG A 106 -10.49 7.45 -1.28
N ILE A 107 -9.60 6.51 -1.55
CA ILE A 107 -9.92 5.10 -1.74
C ILE A 107 -9.59 4.39 -0.42
N ILE A 108 -10.56 3.68 0.14
CA ILE A 108 -10.38 2.95 1.40
C ILE A 108 -10.56 1.47 1.11
N ASP A 109 -9.54 0.70 1.45
CA ASP A 109 -9.61 -0.76 1.40
C ASP A 109 -8.69 -1.37 2.47
N SER A 110 -8.93 -2.64 2.77
CA SER A 110 -8.08 -3.37 3.71
C SER A 110 -7.47 -4.58 3.02
N THR A 111 -6.24 -4.90 3.39
CA THR A 111 -5.56 -6.12 2.95
C THR A 111 -5.23 -6.97 4.17
N THR A 112 -5.58 -8.25 4.08
CA THR A 112 -5.22 -9.21 5.14
C THR A 112 -3.87 -9.82 4.82
N ILE A 113 -2.96 -9.77 5.79
CA ILE A 113 -1.70 -10.51 5.80
C ILE A 113 -1.88 -11.68 6.75
N THR A 114 -1.74 -12.89 6.23
CA THR A 114 -1.91 -14.13 6.99
C THR A 114 -0.71 -14.34 7.92
N LEU A 115 -0.97 -14.71 9.18
CA LEU A 115 0.06 -15.00 10.16
C LEU A 115 0.20 -16.50 10.43
N PHE A 116 1.36 -16.92 10.90
CA PHE A 116 1.65 -18.30 11.29
C PHE A 116 0.92 -18.71 12.59
N SER A 117 0.60 -17.75 13.47
CA SER A 117 -0.07 -17.99 14.75
C SER A 117 -1.31 -17.11 14.95
N ASN A 118 -2.37 -17.70 15.51
CA ASN A 118 -3.64 -17.04 15.86
C ASN A 118 -3.64 -16.43 17.28
N LEU A 119 -2.53 -16.55 18.02
CA LEU A 119 -2.41 -16.06 19.39
C LEU A 119 -2.27 -14.53 19.48
N LEU A 120 -1.68 -13.89 18.46
CA LEU A 120 -1.40 -12.45 18.47
C LEU A 120 -2.47 -11.63 17.74
N PHE A 121 -2.93 -12.09 16.58
CA PHE A 121 -4.06 -11.49 15.88
C PHE A 121 -5.01 -12.59 15.40
N LYS A 122 -6.27 -12.53 15.84
CA LYS A 122 -7.27 -13.51 15.47
C LYS A 122 -7.53 -13.49 13.95
N GLY A 123 -7.39 -14.63 13.31
CA GLY A 123 -7.71 -14.85 11.89
C GLY A 123 -9.22 -14.99 11.64
N VAL A 124 -9.64 -14.79 10.39
CA VAL A 124 -11.04 -15.00 9.94
C VAL A 124 -11.38 -16.49 9.77
N GLY A 125 -12.66 -16.86 9.92
CA GLY A 125 -13.17 -18.22 9.64
C GLY A 125 -13.41 -19.14 10.86
N ARG A 126 -14.08 -20.28 10.63
CA ARG A 126 -14.38 -21.32 11.65
C ARG A 126 -13.10 -21.99 12.14
N HIS A 127 -13.08 -22.44 13.40
CA HIS A 127 -11.99 -23.23 13.95
C HIS A 127 -11.83 -24.54 13.16
N PRO A 128 -10.64 -24.84 12.60
CA PRO A 128 -10.42 -26.09 11.90
C PRO A 128 -10.45 -27.26 12.89
N LYS A 129 -11.00 -28.40 12.46
CA LYS A 129 -11.08 -29.63 13.27
C LYS A 129 -9.71 -30.15 13.74
N SER A 130 -8.62 -29.73 13.09
CA SER A 130 -7.23 -30.08 13.42
C SER A 130 -6.59 -29.19 14.52
N GLY A 131 -7.34 -28.30 15.16
CA GLY A 131 -6.90 -27.52 16.33
C GLY A 131 -5.96 -26.34 16.06
N LYS A 132 -5.25 -26.30 14.92
CA LYS A 132 -4.33 -25.20 14.56
C LYS A 132 -5.00 -24.19 13.62
N LYS A 133 -5.38 -23.02 14.15
CA LYS A 133 -5.87 -21.88 13.36
C LYS A 133 -4.72 -20.91 13.07
N LYS A 134 -4.59 -20.44 11.83
CA LYS A 134 -3.68 -19.35 11.45
C LYS A 134 -4.30 -18.00 11.83
N GLY A 135 -3.49 -17.10 12.38
CA GLY A 135 -3.90 -15.73 12.67
C GLY A 135 -3.92 -14.87 11.41
N GLY A 136 -4.28 -13.60 11.59
CA GLY A 136 -4.21 -12.64 10.49
C GLY A 136 -4.23 -11.21 11.02
N ILE A 137 -3.36 -10.37 10.46
CA ILE A 137 -3.40 -8.93 10.66
C ILE A 137 -4.05 -8.29 9.43
N LYS A 138 -5.00 -7.40 9.65
CA LYS A 138 -5.55 -6.53 8.61
C LYS A 138 -4.77 -5.23 8.62
N VAL A 139 -4.25 -4.88 7.47
CA VAL A 139 -3.66 -3.59 7.18
C VAL A 139 -4.71 -2.81 6.41
N HIS A 140 -5.32 -1.84 7.08
CA HIS A 140 -6.23 -0.89 6.46
C HIS A 140 -5.41 0.21 5.85
N SER A 141 -5.68 0.54 4.60
CA SER A 141 -4.96 1.59 3.89
C SER A 141 -5.93 2.55 3.25
N VAL A 142 -5.69 3.83 3.47
CA VAL A 142 -6.32 4.91 2.71
C VAL A 142 -5.32 5.36 1.66
N ILE A 143 -5.78 5.52 0.42
CA ILE A 143 -4.96 5.98 -0.70
C ILE A 143 -5.67 7.17 -1.35
N HIS A 144 -4.93 8.23 -1.63
CA HIS A 144 -5.37 9.22 -2.61
C HIS A 144 -5.16 8.65 -4.01
N ALA A 145 -6.19 8.72 -4.87
CA ALA A 145 -6.20 8.07 -6.19
C ALA A 145 -4.99 8.45 -7.09
N ASN A 146 -4.32 9.56 -6.81
CA ASN A 146 -3.24 10.10 -7.65
C ASN A 146 -1.83 9.77 -7.13
N GLU A 147 -1.69 9.25 -5.92
CA GLU A 147 -0.38 9.14 -5.27
C GLU A 147 0.27 7.76 -5.49
N GLY A 148 -0.52 6.70 -5.64
CA GLY A 148 0.00 5.34 -5.85
C GLY A 148 0.71 4.75 -4.62
N VAL A 149 0.57 5.38 -3.46
CA VAL A 149 1.08 4.92 -2.15
C VAL A 149 0.02 5.19 -1.06
N PRO A 150 0.02 4.44 0.06
CA PRO A 150 -0.92 4.68 1.15
C PRO A 150 -0.64 5.99 1.90
N CYS A 151 -1.66 6.83 2.11
CA CYS A 151 -1.51 8.06 2.90
C CYS A 151 -1.79 7.83 4.39
N ASP A 152 -2.72 6.93 4.73
CA ASP A 152 -2.94 6.48 6.10
C ASP A 152 -2.97 4.95 6.17
N VAL A 153 -2.37 4.41 7.22
CA VAL A 153 -2.27 2.96 7.44
C VAL A 153 -2.57 2.63 8.90
N ARG A 154 -3.49 1.69 9.10
CA ARG A 154 -3.90 1.21 10.43
C ARG A 154 -3.89 -0.30 10.50
N PHE A 155 -3.50 -0.82 11.65
CA PHE A 155 -3.44 -2.26 11.89
C PHE A 155 -4.57 -2.71 12.81
N THR A 156 -5.33 -3.72 12.38
CA THR A 156 -6.29 -4.41 13.26
C THR A 156 -6.13 -5.92 13.17
N SER A 157 -6.75 -6.65 14.10
CA SER A 157 -6.96 -8.09 13.92
C SER A 157 -7.81 -8.36 12.68
N ALA A 158 -7.57 -9.46 11.98
CA ALA A 158 -8.35 -9.83 10.81
C ALA A 158 -9.83 -10.10 11.12
N ALA A 159 -10.16 -10.47 12.37
CA ALA A 159 -11.54 -10.66 12.81
C ALA A 159 -12.32 -9.34 13.00
N THR A 160 -11.66 -8.18 13.06
CA THR A 160 -12.31 -6.88 13.23
C THR A 160 -13.11 -6.52 11.96
N ASN A 161 -14.31 -5.96 12.14
CA ASN A 161 -15.16 -5.48 11.05
C ASN A 161 -14.62 -4.14 10.52
N ASP A 162 -14.45 -4.04 9.20
CA ASP A 162 -13.77 -2.89 8.56
C ASP A 162 -14.55 -1.56 8.64
N SER A 163 -15.82 -1.59 9.04
CA SER A 163 -16.67 -0.38 9.17
C SER A 163 -16.18 0.66 10.20
N PHE A 164 -15.20 0.33 11.06
CA PHE A 164 -14.59 1.33 11.95
C PHE A 164 -13.78 2.40 11.20
N MET A 165 -13.30 2.09 9.98
CA MET A 165 -12.55 3.04 9.13
C MET A 165 -13.41 4.19 8.60
N LEU A 166 -14.73 4.11 8.77
CA LEU A 166 -15.70 5.13 8.36
C LEU A 166 -16.00 6.13 9.48
N ALA A 167 -15.07 6.34 10.42
CA ALA A 167 -15.27 7.28 11.52
C ALA A 167 -15.40 8.73 10.97
N PRO A 168 -16.51 9.44 11.22
CA PRO A 168 -16.77 10.76 10.61
C PRO A 168 -15.73 11.83 10.94
N SER A 169 -15.06 11.72 12.10
CA SER A 169 -14.06 12.68 12.58
C SER A 169 -12.81 12.79 11.68
N GLU A 170 -12.65 11.90 10.71
CA GLU A 170 -11.49 11.83 9.81
C GLU A 170 -11.77 12.41 8.42
N TYR A 171 -13.00 12.87 8.16
CA TYR A 171 -13.46 13.33 6.86
C TYR A 171 -14.08 14.73 6.94
N HIS A 172 -13.89 15.50 5.87
CA HIS A 172 -14.40 16.87 5.77
C HIS A 172 -15.45 17.00 4.66
N ASN A 173 -16.26 18.05 4.75
CA ASN A 173 -17.30 18.35 3.76
C ASN A 173 -16.72 18.41 2.34
N GLY A 174 -17.35 17.73 1.39
CA GLY A 174 -16.96 17.69 -0.02
C GLY A 174 -15.83 16.72 -0.35
N GLU A 175 -15.39 15.88 0.60
CA GLU A 175 -14.55 14.72 0.32
C GLU A 175 -15.36 13.57 -0.28
N ILE A 176 -14.70 12.78 -1.14
CA ILE A 176 -15.31 11.62 -1.80
C ILE A 176 -14.58 10.36 -1.33
N VAL A 177 -15.32 9.35 -0.87
CA VAL A 177 -14.76 8.06 -0.43
C VAL A 177 -15.24 6.92 -1.32
N ALA A 178 -14.30 6.18 -1.92
CA ALA A 178 -14.61 4.95 -2.66
C ALA A 178 -14.34 3.71 -1.78
N LEU A 179 -15.36 2.88 -1.58
CA LEU A 179 -15.36 1.77 -0.62
C LEU A 179 -15.68 0.43 -1.29
N ASP A 180 -15.09 -0.68 -0.81
CA ASP A 180 -15.58 -2.01 -1.17
C ASP A 180 -16.98 -2.26 -0.58
N ARG A 181 -17.74 -3.15 -1.21
CA ARG A 181 -19.06 -3.58 -0.72
C ARG A 181 -19.02 -4.07 0.72
N ALA A 182 -17.92 -4.64 1.23
CA ALA A 182 -17.81 -5.13 2.60
C ALA A 182 -18.19 -4.07 3.65
N TYR A 183 -17.92 -2.80 3.36
CA TYR A 183 -18.09 -1.63 4.23
C TYR A 183 -19.53 -1.12 4.37
N ILE A 184 -20.51 -1.71 3.66
CA ILE A 184 -21.92 -1.26 3.77
C ILE A 184 -22.44 -1.38 5.21
N ASN A 185 -22.68 -0.22 5.82
CA ASN A 185 -23.36 -0.03 7.10
C ASN A 185 -24.18 1.27 7.03
N TYR A 186 -25.50 1.16 7.08
CA TYR A 186 -26.40 2.31 6.89
C TYR A 186 -26.25 3.40 7.95
N GLY A 187 -25.95 3.02 9.21
CA GLY A 187 -25.69 4.01 10.26
C GLY A 187 -24.46 4.83 9.95
N LYS A 188 -23.38 4.18 9.49
CA LYS A 188 -22.15 4.87 9.08
C LYS A 188 -22.31 5.70 7.81
N PHE A 189 -23.12 5.25 6.86
CA PHE A 189 -23.41 6.04 5.66
C PHE A 189 -24.21 7.29 6.00
N GLU A 190 -25.15 7.22 6.94
CA GLU A 190 -25.82 8.40 7.45
C GLU A 190 -24.86 9.35 8.18
N GLU A 191 -24.01 8.81 9.06
CA GLU A 191 -22.97 9.58 9.75
C GLU A 191 -21.98 10.28 8.79
N LEU A 192 -21.69 9.70 7.62
CA LEU A 192 -20.87 10.35 6.56
C LEU A 192 -21.68 11.38 5.75
N THR A 193 -22.96 11.11 5.54
CA THR A 193 -23.84 12.01 4.76
C THR A 193 -24.11 13.31 5.50
N MET A 194 -24.28 13.25 6.83
CA MET A 194 -24.52 14.43 7.68
C MET A 194 -23.47 15.55 7.51
N PRO A 195 -22.15 15.29 7.54
CA PRO A 195 -21.12 16.31 7.29
C PRO A 195 -20.86 16.62 5.81
N GLY A 196 -21.61 16.04 4.87
CA GLY A 196 -21.44 16.27 3.43
C GLY A 196 -20.31 15.48 2.77
N VAL A 197 -19.96 14.31 3.31
CA VAL A 197 -18.99 13.39 2.68
C VAL A 197 -19.73 12.51 1.69
N VAL A 198 -19.24 12.46 0.45
CA VAL A 198 -19.81 11.62 -0.60
C VAL A 198 -19.18 10.24 -0.54
N TYR A 199 -19.98 9.18 -0.52
CA TYR A 199 -19.46 7.81 -0.63
C TYR A 199 -19.86 7.16 -1.95
N VAL A 200 -19.01 6.29 -2.48
CA VAL A 200 -19.33 5.42 -3.61
C VAL A 200 -18.89 4.00 -3.27
N THR A 201 -19.84 3.07 -3.24
CA THR A 201 -19.57 1.66 -2.94
C THR A 201 -20.30 0.73 -3.89
N LYS A 202 -19.88 -0.54 -3.97
CA LYS A 202 -20.61 -1.54 -4.74
C LYS A 202 -21.71 -2.18 -3.90
N MET A 203 -22.88 -2.38 -4.49
CA MET A 203 -24.00 -3.03 -3.82
C MET A 203 -23.67 -4.48 -3.43
N LYS A 204 -24.08 -4.89 -2.22
CA LYS A 204 -24.16 -6.30 -1.82
C LYS A 204 -25.40 -6.94 -2.47
N LYS A 205 -25.35 -8.26 -2.69
CA LYS A 205 -26.54 -9.02 -3.08
C LYS A 205 -27.54 -9.04 -1.91
N ASN A 206 -28.83 -9.03 -2.21
CA ASN A 206 -29.93 -9.20 -1.26
C ASN A 206 -30.04 -8.10 -0.19
N LEU A 207 -29.71 -6.85 -0.54
CA LEU A 207 -30.04 -5.72 0.32
C LEU A 207 -31.53 -5.40 0.17
N THR A 208 -32.24 -5.24 1.29
CA THR A 208 -33.63 -4.79 1.32
C THR A 208 -33.69 -3.27 1.39
N TYR A 209 -34.43 -2.66 0.48
CA TYR A 209 -34.64 -1.21 0.41
C TYR A 209 -36.00 -0.90 -0.19
N GLN A 210 -36.51 0.29 0.12
CA GLN A 210 -37.69 0.85 -0.53
C GLN A 210 -37.24 1.62 -1.78
N LEU A 211 -37.84 1.29 -2.93
CA LEU A 211 -37.63 2.02 -4.18
C LEU A 211 -38.52 3.27 -4.19
N LEU A 212 -37.94 4.43 -4.50
CA LEU A 212 -38.66 5.70 -4.66
C LEU A 212 -38.78 6.13 -6.11
N SER A 213 -37.73 5.91 -6.91
CA SER A 213 -37.74 6.18 -8.35
C SER A 213 -36.82 5.22 -9.09
N ASP A 214 -37.11 4.97 -10.36
CA ASP A 214 -36.38 4.06 -11.22
C ASP A 214 -36.38 4.57 -12.65
N ARG A 215 -35.20 4.77 -13.22
CA ARG A 215 -35.02 5.28 -14.57
C ARG A 215 -33.95 4.49 -15.28
N MET A 216 -34.25 4.07 -16.52
CA MET A 216 -33.29 3.41 -17.40
C MET A 216 -32.87 4.34 -18.53
N TYR A 217 -31.59 4.29 -18.85
CA TYR A 217 -30.95 5.01 -19.94
C TYR A 217 -30.50 3.97 -20.96
N MET A 218 -30.89 4.18 -22.21
CA MET A 218 -30.71 3.22 -23.30
C MET A 218 -29.80 3.82 -24.36
N THR A 219 -28.96 2.98 -24.96
CA THR A 219 -28.21 3.34 -26.17
C THR A 219 -29.17 3.51 -27.35
N ARG A 220 -28.67 4.09 -28.45
CA ARG A 220 -29.41 4.21 -29.72
C ARG A 220 -29.88 2.86 -30.29
N GLN A 221 -29.25 1.76 -29.86
CA GLN A 221 -29.57 0.39 -30.27
C GLN A 221 -30.59 -0.29 -29.34
N GLY A 222 -31.15 0.45 -28.36
CA GLY A 222 -32.11 -0.11 -27.41
C GLY A 222 -31.50 -1.04 -26.37
N VAL A 223 -30.20 -0.91 -26.08
CA VAL A 223 -29.51 -1.66 -25.02
C VAL A 223 -29.33 -0.77 -23.79
N MET A 224 -29.55 -1.30 -22.59
CA MET A 224 -29.40 -0.52 -21.35
C MET A 224 -27.93 -0.14 -21.14
N GLU A 225 -27.69 1.16 -21.01
CA GLU A 225 -26.38 1.74 -20.73
C GLU A 225 -26.22 1.99 -19.22
N TYR A 226 -27.21 2.67 -18.64
CA TYR A 226 -27.31 2.92 -17.21
C TYR A 226 -28.72 2.69 -16.68
N ARG A 227 -28.83 2.36 -15.39
CA ARG A 227 -30.07 2.42 -14.62
C ARG A 227 -29.82 3.17 -13.33
N GLU A 228 -30.62 4.18 -13.09
CA GLU A 228 -30.59 5.03 -11.91
C GLU A 228 -31.81 4.73 -11.04
N GLN A 229 -31.59 4.50 -9.75
CA GLN A 229 -32.68 4.29 -8.80
C GLN A 229 -32.46 5.14 -7.56
N THR A 230 -33.51 5.82 -7.09
CA THR A 230 -33.50 6.44 -5.76
C THR A 230 -34.12 5.46 -4.78
N VAL A 231 -33.42 5.20 -3.67
CA VAL A 231 -33.82 4.19 -2.69
C VAL A 231 -33.69 4.71 -1.27
N VAL A 232 -34.42 4.07 -0.35
CA VAL A 232 -34.31 4.30 1.09
C VAL A 232 -34.06 2.98 1.80
N PHE A 233 -33.01 2.95 2.61
CA PHE A 233 -32.70 1.84 3.49
C PHE A 233 -33.26 2.15 4.89
N ASN A 234 -34.08 1.23 5.40
CA ASN A 234 -34.60 1.28 6.76
C ASN A 234 -33.99 0.13 7.56
N LYS A 235 -33.31 0.43 8.67
CA LYS A 235 -32.79 -0.58 9.60
C LYS A 235 -32.80 -0.05 11.02
N GLY A 236 -33.66 -0.62 11.87
CA GLY A 236 -33.90 -0.08 13.21
C GLY A 236 -34.35 1.38 13.12
N ASN A 237 -33.68 2.27 13.85
CA ASN A 237 -33.97 3.71 13.83
C ASN A 237 -33.24 4.48 12.71
N THR A 238 -32.40 3.80 11.92
CA THR A 238 -31.66 4.46 10.83
C THR A 238 -32.48 4.41 9.54
N ARG A 239 -32.75 5.60 8.99
CA ARG A 239 -33.31 5.80 7.65
C ARG A 239 -32.26 6.51 6.81
N HIS A 240 -31.81 5.87 5.74
CA HIS A 240 -30.76 6.40 4.87
C HIS A 240 -31.23 6.44 3.42
N LYS A 241 -31.29 7.64 2.83
CA LYS A 241 -31.66 7.84 1.42
C LYS A 241 -30.40 7.81 0.55
N ALA A 242 -30.45 7.05 -0.54
CA ALA A 242 -29.31 6.87 -1.42
C ALA A 242 -29.73 6.69 -2.88
N ARG A 243 -28.75 6.76 -3.77
CA ARG A 243 -28.85 6.57 -5.22
C ARG A 243 -28.11 5.31 -5.61
N ILE A 244 -28.75 4.47 -6.42
CA ILE A 244 -28.15 3.31 -7.05
C ILE A 244 -27.88 3.64 -8.51
N VAL A 245 -26.64 3.47 -8.94
CA VAL A 245 -26.22 3.60 -10.35
C VAL A 245 -25.78 2.23 -10.83
N THR A 246 -26.54 1.62 -11.73
CA THR A 246 -26.20 0.35 -12.38
C THR A 246 -25.68 0.60 -13.78
N TYR A 247 -24.53 0.04 -14.12
CA TYR A 247 -23.92 0.13 -15.44
C TYR A 247 -23.50 -1.26 -15.95
N VAL A 248 -23.26 -1.37 -17.25
CA VAL A 248 -22.76 -2.59 -17.88
C VAL A 248 -21.23 -2.60 -17.90
N ASP A 249 -20.60 -3.53 -17.19
CA ASP A 249 -19.16 -3.79 -17.26
C ASP A 249 -18.88 -4.79 -18.39
N ILE A 250 -18.41 -4.29 -19.52
CA ILE A 250 -18.02 -5.08 -20.69
C ILE A 250 -16.51 -5.30 -20.66
N LYS A 251 -16.09 -6.56 -20.53
CA LYS A 251 -14.66 -6.95 -20.57
C LYS A 251 -14.42 -7.86 -21.76
N LYS A 252 -13.31 -7.64 -22.47
CA LYS A 252 -12.94 -8.43 -23.66
C LYS A 252 -12.92 -9.93 -23.32
N GLY A 253 -13.66 -10.72 -24.10
CA GLY A 253 -13.77 -12.17 -23.92
C GLY A 253 -14.61 -12.63 -22.72
N ARG A 254 -15.41 -11.74 -22.11
CA ARG A 254 -16.34 -12.11 -21.02
C ARG A 254 -17.75 -11.61 -21.31
N GLN A 255 -18.73 -12.33 -20.79
CA GLN A 255 -20.12 -11.90 -20.84
C GLN A 255 -20.31 -10.55 -20.13
N PRO A 256 -21.12 -9.63 -20.68
CA PRO A 256 -21.44 -8.37 -20.04
C PRO A 256 -21.99 -8.59 -18.63
N LYS A 257 -21.53 -7.81 -17.66
CA LYS A 257 -21.95 -7.94 -16.27
C LYS A 257 -22.53 -6.64 -15.74
N LEU A 258 -23.71 -6.71 -15.16
CA LEU A 258 -24.30 -5.59 -14.45
C LEU A 258 -23.57 -5.34 -13.13
N VAL A 259 -23.17 -4.09 -12.91
CA VAL A 259 -22.56 -3.62 -11.68
C VAL A 259 -23.39 -2.48 -11.12
N SER A 260 -23.96 -2.68 -9.94
CA SER A 260 -24.71 -1.65 -9.21
C SER A 260 -23.83 -1.00 -8.14
N LEU A 261 -23.72 0.31 -8.22
CA LEU A 261 -23.03 1.18 -7.27
C LEU A 261 -24.07 1.90 -6.41
N LEU A 262 -23.70 2.21 -5.18
CA LEU A 262 -24.49 2.94 -4.21
C LEU A 262 -23.73 4.21 -3.81
N THR A 263 -24.42 5.34 -3.82
CA THR A 263 -23.89 6.66 -3.44
C THR A 263 -24.96 7.49 -2.74
N ASN A 264 -24.54 8.45 -1.91
CA ASN A 264 -25.41 9.49 -1.35
C ASN A 264 -25.44 10.78 -2.21
N ASP A 265 -24.69 10.82 -3.31
CA ASP A 265 -24.68 11.95 -4.23
C ASP A 265 -25.75 11.79 -5.33
N PHE A 266 -26.63 12.79 -5.44
CA PHE A 266 -27.75 12.83 -6.37
C PHE A 266 -27.51 13.74 -7.59
N ASP A 267 -26.43 14.51 -7.58
CA ASP A 267 -26.19 15.59 -8.54
C ASP A 267 -25.15 15.21 -9.60
N MET A 268 -24.21 14.33 -9.24
CA MET A 268 -23.09 13.93 -10.06
C MET A 268 -23.56 13.11 -11.28
N PRO A 269 -22.93 13.28 -12.45
CA PRO A 269 -23.20 12.43 -13.61
C PRO A 269 -22.94 10.94 -13.32
N LEU A 270 -23.71 10.07 -13.98
CA LEU A 270 -23.64 8.63 -13.78
C LEU A 270 -22.25 8.08 -14.13
N GLU A 271 -21.68 8.62 -15.21
CA GLU A 271 -20.35 8.29 -15.72
C GLU A 271 -19.28 8.58 -14.67
N THR A 272 -19.34 9.75 -14.02
CA THR A 272 -18.38 10.18 -13.00
C THR A 272 -18.43 9.27 -11.77
N ILE A 273 -19.62 8.85 -11.33
CA ILE A 273 -19.77 7.88 -10.22
C ILE A 273 -19.09 6.55 -10.58
N VAL A 274 -19.25 6.09 -11.82
CA VAL A 274 -18.60 4.87 -12.31
C VAL A 274 -17.08 5.04 -12.37
N GLU A 275 -16.59 6.18 -12.84
CA GLU A 275 -15.15 6.49 -12.87
C GLU A 275 -14.53 6.51 -11.47
N ILE A 276 -15.18 7.18 -10.51
CA ILE A 276 -14.77 7.17 -9.09
C ILE A 276 -14.64 5.74 -8.58
N TYR A 277 -15.64 4.89 -8.82
CA TYR A 277 -15.58 3.51 -8.36
C TYR A 277 -14.53 2.67 -9.11
N ARG A 278 -14.28 2.95 -10.41
CA ARG A 278 -13.20 2.30 -11.17
C ARG A 278 -11.83 2.63 -10.58
N LYS A 279 -11.60 3.86 -10.10
CA LYS A 279 -10.36 4.25 -9.42
C LYS A 279 -10.10 3.42 -8.16
N ARG A 280 -11.13 2.85 -7.51
CA ARG A 280 -10.93 1.90 -6.39
C ARG A 280 -10.00 0.75 -6.77
N TRP A 281 -9.94 0.30 -8.03
CA TRP A 281 -9.00 -0.75 -8.45
C TRP A 281 -7.52 -0.39 -8.23
N LEU A 282 -7.18 0.89 -8.07
CA LEU A 282 -5.82 1.34 -7.78
C LEU A 282 -5.28 0.76 -6.46
N ILE A 283 -6.12 0.65 -5.42
CA ILE A 283 -5.70 0.04 -4.14
C ILE A 283 -5.42 -1.46 -4.27
N GLU A 284 -6.24 -2.18 -5.04
CA GLU A 284 -6.02 -3.59 -5.33
C GLU A 284 -4.73 -3.79 -6.13
N SER A 285 -4.48 -2.93 -7.11
CA SER A 285 -3.24 -2.94 -7.88
C SER A 285 -2.04 -2.63 -7.01
N LEU A 286 -2.14 -1.67 -6.08
CA LEU A 286 -1.08 -1.39 -5.12
C LEU A 286 -0.82 -2.59 -4.20
N PHE A 287 -1.86 -3.17 -3.60
CA PHE A 287 -1.68 -4.35 -2.75
C PHE A 287 -1.09 -5.53 -3.53
N LYS A 288 -1.48 -5.71 -4.79
CA LYS A 288 -0.88 -6.71 -5.67
C LYS A 288 0.60 -6.39 -5.92
N GLN A 289 0.94 -5.15 -6.23
CA GLN A 289 2.31 -4.70 -6.44
C GLN A 289 3.18 -4.96 -5.20
N ILE A 290 2.71 -4.57 -4.00
CA ILE A 290 3.41 -4.80 -2.74
C ILE A 290 3.60 -6.29 -2.51
N LYS A 291 2.55 -7.10 -2.61
CA LYS A 291 2.63 -8.55 -2.36
C LYS A 291 3.53 -9.29 -3.36
N GLN A 292 3.63 -8.80 -4.60
CA GLN A 292 4.48 -9.40 -5.63
C GLN A 292 5.95 -9.00 -5.46
N ASN A 293 6.22 -7.74 -5.11
CA ASN A 293 7.58 -7.21 -5.07
C ASN A 293 8.26 -7.30 -3.71
N PHE A 294 7.47 -7.33 -2.64
CA PHE A 294 7.90 -7.40 -1.25
C PHE A 294 7.07 -8.46 -0.51
N PRO A 295 7.30 -9.76 -0.81
CA PRO A 295 6.48 -10.83 -0.29
C PRO A 295 6.67 -10.99 1.22
N LEU A 296 5.62 -10.71 2.00
CA LEU A 296 5.58 -10.97 3.45
C LEU A 296 5.17 -12.42 3.75
N LYS A 297 5.96 -13.38 3.25
CA LYS A 297 5.71 -14.83 3.44
C LYS A 297 6.16 -15.30 4.82
N TYR A 298 7.30 -14.79 5.27
CA TYR A 298 7.92 -15.13 6.55
C TYR A 298 8.16 -13.86 7.35
N PHE A 299 8.01 -13.97 8.66
CA PHE A 299 8.23 -12.85 9.56
C PHE A 299 9.55 -12.98 10.30
N TYR A 300 10.25 -11.87 10.46
CA TYR A 300 11.56 -11.82 11.15
C TYR A 300 11.44 -11.77 12.69
N GLY A 301 10.30 -12.20 13.20
CA GLY A 301 10.01 -12.24 14.62
C GLY A 301 8.56 -12.65 14.85
N GLU A 302 8.29 -13.20 16.02
CA GLU A 302 6.95 -13.71 16.31
C GLU A 302 6.03 -12.65 16.89
N SER A 303 6.55 -11.58 17.51
CA SER A 303 5.73 -10.59 18.21
C SER A 303 4.89 -9.71 17.26
N ALA A 304 3.77 -9.19 17.77
CA ALA A 304 2.94 -8.24 17.04
C ALA A 304 3.73 -7.00 16.59
N ASN A 305 4.69 -6.57 17.41
CA ASN A 305 5.60 -5.47 17.10
C ASN A 305 6.50 -5.80 15.91
N ALA A 306 7.17 -6.96 15.91
CA ALA A 306 8.04 -7.41 14.82
C ALA A 306 7.29 -7.49 13.47
N ILE A 307 6.08 -8.04 13.50
CA ILE A 307 5.20 -8.12 12.32
C ILE A 307 4.90 -6.72 11.78
N LYS A 308 4.49 -5.78 12.65
CA LYS A 308 4.18 -4.40 12.25
C LYS A 308 5.38 -3.65 11.71
N ILE A 309 6.56 -3.80 12.34
CA ILE A 309 7.83 -3.24 11.82
C ILE A 309 8.04 -3.69 10.38
N GLN A 310 7.94 -5.00 10.11
CA GLN A 310 8.20 -5.53 8.78
C GLN A 310 7.18 -5.03 7.73
N VAL A 311 5.92 -4.83 8.13
CA VAL A 311 4.92 -4.19 7.25
C VAL A 311 5.29 -2.73 6.98
N TRP A 312 5.62 -1.93 8.01
CA TRP A 312 6.05 -0.54 7.82
C TRP A 312 7.26 -0.43 6.90
N VAL A 313 8.27 -1.26 7.12
CA VAL A 313 9.48 -1.28 6.28
C VAL A 313 9.14 -1.64 4.84
N THR A 314 8.19 -2.56 4.61
CA THR A 314 7.68 -2.89 3.28
C THR A 314 6.98 -1.71 2.61
N LEU A 315 6.21 -0.94 3.38
CA LEU A 315 5.59 0.29 2.88
C LEU A 315 6.63 1.36 2.56
N ILE A 316 7.67 1.52 3.39
CA ILE A 316 8.80 2.42 3.14
C ILE A 316 9.54 1.99 1.86
N ALA A 317 9.86 0.71 1.70
CA ALA A 317 10.50 0.20 0.48
C ALA A 317 9.66 0.48 -0.76
N ASN A 318 8.34 0.23 -0.70
CA ASN A 318 7.43 0.55 -1.80
C ASN A 318 7.37 2.05 -2.10
N LEU A 319 7.33 2.90 -1.07
CA LEU A 319 7.36 4.36 -1.23
C LEU A 319 8.65 4.81 -1.93
N LEU A 320 9.81 4.35 -1.47
CA LEU A 320 11.11 4.67 -2.08
C LEU A 320 11.17 4.22 -3.54
N MET A 321 10.70 3.01 -3.85
CA MET A 321 10.63 2.53 -5.24
C MET A 321 9.70 3.37 -6.11
N THR A 322 8.55 3.81 -5.58
CA THR A 322 7.63 4.70 -6.31
C THR A 322 8.26 6.07 -6.56
N LEU A 323 8.98 6.62 -5.58
CA LEU A 323 9.70 7.88 -5.73
C LEU A 323 10.79 7.77 -6.80
N LEU A 324 11.59 6.69 -6.77
CA LEU A 324 12.58 6.39 -7.80
C LEU A 324 11.92 6.29 -9.18
N GLN A 325 10.87 5.49 -9.33
CA GLN A 325 10.16 5.32 -10.61
C GLN A 325 9.63 6.65 -11.16
N ARG A 326 9.17 7.56 -10.30
CA ARG A 326 8.65 8.87 -10.71
C ARG A 326 9.75 9.86 -11.08
N ARG A 327 10.96 9.73 -10.52
CA ARG A 327 12.12 10.54 -10.88
C ARG A 327 12.67 10.19 -12.25
N LEU A 328 12.54 8.93 -12.65
CA LEU A 328 12.99 8.45 -13.96
C LEU A 328 12.09 8.97 -15.09
N THR A 329 12.73 9.44 -16.15
CA THR A 329 12.12 9.83 -17.42
C THR A 329 11.82 8.60 -18.28
N ARG A 330 12.73 7.61 -18.31
CA ARG A 330 12.50 6.34 -19.00
C ARG A 330 11.35 5.55 -18.33
N PRO A 331 10.39 5.01 -19.11
CA PRO A 331 9.32 4.22 -18.55
C PRO A 331 9.84 2.85 -18.08
N TRP A 332 9.78 2.63 -16.76
CA TRP A 332 10.04 1.33 -16.14
C TRP A 332 8.76 0.73 -15.59
N SER A 333 8.59 -0.59 -15.75
CA SER A 333 7.60 -1.32 -14.95
C SER A 333 8.07 -1.36 -13.50
N PHE A 334 7.15 -1.21 -12.54
CA PHE A 334 7.51 -1.20 -11.11
C PHE A 334 8.27 -2.47 -10.71
N SER A 335 7.78 -3.64 -11.15
CA SER A 335 8.42 -4.92 -10.83
C SER A 335 9.79 -5.09 -11.48
N GLY A 336 9.98 -4.56 -12.71
CA GLY A 336 11.28 -4.53 -13.36
C GLY A 336 12.28 -3.66 -12.60
N LEU A 337 11.84 -2.45 -12.22
CA LEU A 337 12.65 -1.51 -11.43
C LEU A 337 13.05 -2.11 -10.08
N ALA A 338 12.08 -2.68 -9.34
CA ALA A 338 12.34 -3.33 -8.05
C ALA A 338 13.31 -4.52 -8.19
N THR A 339 13.22 -5.27 -9.29
CA THR A 339 14.14 -6.37 -9.56
C THR A 339 15.56 -5.87 -9.82
N MET A 340 15.70 -4.80 -10.62
CA MET A 340 17.01 -4.22 -10.91
C MET A 340 17.63 -3.57 -9.67
N VAL A 341 16.88 -2.79 -8.90
CA VAL A 341 17.35 -2.23 -7.62
C VAL A 341 17.86 -3.35 -6.72
N ARG A 342 17.11 -4.46 -6.59
CA ARG A 342 17.55 -5.62 -5.82
C ARG A 342 18.88 -6.22 -6.32
N ILE A 343 19.09 -6.28 -7.63
CA ILE A 343 20.35 -6.79 -8.21
C ILE A 343 21.49 -5.82 -7.91
N ILE A 344 21.30 -4.52 -8.10
CA ILE A 344 22.39 -3.54 -8.03
C ILE A 344 22.60 -2.93 -6.64
N LEU A 345 21.73 -3.21 -5.65
CA LEU A 345 21.69 -2.50 -4.37
C LEU A 345 23.04 -2.45 -3.63
N MET A 346 23.84 -3.50 -3.74
CA MET A 346 25.14 -3.61 -3.06
C MET A 346 26.32 -3.20 -3.95
N TYR A 347 26.07 -2.74 -5.17
CA TYR A 347 27.09 -2.36 -6.13
C TYR A 347 27.20 -0.84 -6.19
N TYR A 348 28.44 -0.34 -6.34
CA TYR A 348 28.76 1.09 -6.42
C TYR A 348 28.37 1.67 -7.78
N ILE A 349 27.08 1.67 -8.09
CA ILE A 349 26.51 2.13 -9.35
C ILE A 349 25.60 3.33 -9.06
N ASN A 350 25.75 4.39 -9.84
CA ASN A 350 24.82 5.51 -9.78
C ASN A 350 23.48 5.07 -10.40
N MET A 351 22.43 5.00 -9.56
CA MET A 351 21.13 4.49 -9.99
C MET A 351 20.47 5.39 -11.04
N ASP A 352 20.65 6.71 -10.96
CA ASP A 352 20.02 7.65 -11.89
C ASP A 352 20.57 7.47 -13.31
N THR A 353 21.89 7.34 -13.45
CA THR A 353 22.52 7.06 -14.75
C THR A 353 22.16 5.67 -15.25
N PHE A 354 22.22 4.66 -14.38
CA PHE A 354 21.97 3.27 -14.75
C PHE A 354 20.55 3.05 -15.28
N PHE A 355 19.55 3.64 -14.63
CA PHE A 355 18.15 3.44 -15.03
C PHE A 355 17.75 4.24 -16.27
N GLU A 356 18.41 5.38 -16.53
CA GLU A 356 18.15 6.17 -17.73
C GLU A 356 18.95 5.65 -18.93
N ARG A 357 20.22 5.27 -18.71
CA ARG A 357 21.19 4.94 -19.74
C ARG A 357 22.03 3.70 -19.36
N PRO A 358 21.43 2.50 -19.35
CA PRO A 358 22.08 1.28 -18.87
C PRO A 358 23.35 0.92 -19.66
N ASP A 359 23.42 1.30 -20.94
CA ASP A 359 24.57 1.00 -21.81
C ASP A 359 25.74 1.99 -21.62
N GLU A 360 25.50 3.18 -21.06
CA GLU A 360 26.56 4.18 -20.83
C GLU A 360 27.36 3.87 -19.57
N ASP A 361 26.69 3.42 -18.50
CA ASP A 361 27.38 3.00 -17.27
C ASP A 361 28.24 1.75 -17.50
N LEU A 362 27.77 0.79 -18.31
CA LEU A 362 28.59 -0.35 -18.72
C LEU A 362 29.85 0.10 -19.47
N LYS A 363 29.74 1.08 -20.37
CA LYS A 363 30.89 1.64 -21.09
C LYS A 363 31.85 2.37 -20.15
N LEU A 364 31.35 3.03 -19.12
CA LEU A 364 32.18 3.71 -18.11
C LEU A 364 32.90 2.71 -17.22
N LEU A 365 32.21 1.68 -16.73
CA LEU A 365 32.78 0.63 -15.89
C LEU A 365 33.84 -0.19 -16.65
N LEU A 366 33.59 -0.51 -17.93
CA LEU A 366 34.57 -1.16 -18.79
C LEU A 366 35.80 -0.27 -19.06
N LYS A 367 35.64 1.05 -19.12
CA LYS A 367 36.78 1.98 -19.22
C LYS A 367 37.60 2.03 -17.93
N GLN A 368 36.94 2.07 -16.77
CA GLN A 368 37.62 2.10 -15.46
C GLN A 368 38.35 0.79 -15.15
N THR A 369 37.84 -0.35 -15.63
CA THR A 369 38.54 -1.65 -15.52
C THR A 369 39.63 -1.84 -16.55
N ALA A 370 39.67 -1.00 -17.59
CA ALA A 370 40.74 -0.96 -18.60
C ALA A 370 41.88 0.00 -18.26
N GLU A 371 41.75 0.83 -17.21
CA GLU A 371 42.86 1.59 -16.63
C GLU A 371 43.71 0.61 -15.78
N GLU A 372 44.97 0.44 -16.17
CA GLU A 372 45.92 -0.58 -15.68
C GLU A 372 46.18 -0.54 -14.16
N PRO A 373 46.59 -1.66 -13.52
CA PRO A 373 46.99 -1.65 -12.11
C PRO A 373 48.14 -0.65 -11.88
N PRO A 374 48.27 -0.07 -10.67
CA PRO A 374 49.36 0.87 -10.40
C PRO A 374 50.70 0.20 -10.68
N GLU A 375 51.55 0.90 -11.43
CA GLU A 375 52.93 0.44 -11.71
C GLU A 375 53.59 0.06 -10.38
N GLU A 376 54.19 -1.14 -10.33
CA GLU A 376 55.01 -1.55 -9.21
C GLU A 376 56.10 -0.48 -9.01
N GLU A 377 55.98 0.31 -7.94
CA GLU A 377 57.07 1.17 -7.49
C GLU A 377 58.30 0.29 -7.31
N ASN A 378 59.28 0.51 -8.19
CA ASN A 378 60.58 -0.12 -8.16
C ASN A 378 61.16 -0.07 -6.74
N LEU A 379 61.03 -1.17 -6.00
CA LEU A 379 61.82 -1.44 -4.82
C LEU A 379 63.22 -1.81 -5.34
N THR A 380 64.12 -0.83 -5.22
CA THR A 380 65.58 -0.91 -5.42
C THR A 380 66.22 -2.18 -4.89
#